data_AF-A0A4Q2X4L4-F1
#
_entry.id   AF-A0A4Q2X4L4-F1
#
_cell.length_a   1.000
_cell.length_b   1.000
_cell.length_c   1.000
_cell.angle_alpha   90.00
_cell.angle_beta   90.00
_cell.angle_gamma   90.00
#
_symmetry.space_group_name_H-M   'P 1'
#
loop_
_entity.id
_entity.type
_entity.pdbx_description
1 polymer ?
#
loop_
_entity_poly.entity_id
_entity_poly.type
_entity_poly.pdbx_seq_one_letter_code
_entity_poly.pdbx_strand_id
1 'polypeptide(L)'
;MKQLEAEELCSCLPGGRTLFTYGKDWYAVSLLQMGLRQTSLQQIKQGPMAKLLEKPRLRAWLGSLGKKSPTADDLALLWPEEVETYRLTVGLFDGWLQTSRKDHAWNIVLQLNLNEEDARMMDRKFPERWQDPFERTYHPIHEGKHRTLAWARIDLDWRTGEALIEEIQNDRIREVGYHADRIKREKLEKIKSAGIEVDAAFVLRYWEERLRLSRQWWDEAMMCAAVRFIVGELGIRTIYYHSPVSGARLKGDGAENAPVSLYSELPRRFCFERTTDIPSFLKPPRRKHRAGLWMHRLCL
;
A
#
# COMPACT_ATOMS: atom_id res chain seq x y z
N MET A 1 14.34 9.51 6.19
CA MET A 1 15.25 9.27 7.34
C MET A 1 16.71 9.20 6.90
N LYS A 2 17.70 9.11 7.80
CA LYS A 2 19.11 8.91 7.41
C LYS A 2 19.34 7.47 6.92
N GLN A 3 20.37 7.24 6.09
CA GLN A 3 20.68 5.93 5.52
C GLN A 3 20.87 4.85 6.60
N LEU A 4 21.79 5.08 7.54
CA LEU A 4 22.12 4.11 8.58
C LEU A 4 20.90 3.72 9.41
N GLU A 5 20.05 4.69 9.77
CA GLU A 5 18.81 4.44 10.51
C GLU A 5 17.84 3.55 9.70
N ALA A 6 17.79 3.72 8.37
CA ALA A 6 16.94 2.94 7.49
C ALA A 6 17.46 1.49 7.35
N GLU A 7 18.78 1.33 7.19
CA GLU A 7 19.46 0.04 7.10
C GLU A 7 19.31 -0.77 8.40
N GLU A 8 19.52 -0.12 9.56
CA GLU A 8 19.31 -0.74 10.87
C GLU A 8 17.88 -1.24 11.03
N LEU A 9 16.88 -0.40 10.73
CA LEU A 9 15.47 -0.82 10.79
C LEU A 9 15.22 -2.03 9.88
N CYS A 10 15.69 -1.99 8.64
CA CYS A 10 15.49 -3.08 7.68
C CYS A 10 16.11 -4.40 8.18
N SER A 11 17.26 -4.32 8.87
CA SER A 11 17.95 -5.50 9.43
C SER A 11 17.20 -6.15 10.61
N CYS A 12 16.40 -5.37 11.35
CA CYS A 12 15.60 -5.86 12.47
C CYS A 12 14.31 -6.57 12.03
N LEU A 13 13.88 -6.39 10.79
CA LEU A 13 12.61 -6.90 10.29
C LEU A 13 12.75 -8.34 9.74
N PRO A 14 11.66 -9.13 9.71
CA PRO A 14 11.70 -10.59 9.46
C PRO A 14 12.13 -11.07 8.05
N GLY A 15 12.89 -10.29 7.28
CA GLY A 15 13.60 -10.74 6.06
C GLY A 15 12.70 -11.40 5.01
N GLY A 16 11.43 -10.98 4.94
CA GLY A 16 10.46 -11.53 3.99
C GLY A 16 9.66 -12.74 4.48
N ARG A 17 9.69 -13.10 5.77
CA ARG A 17 8.91 -14.25 6.29
C ARG A 17 7.45 -13.93 6.60
N THR A 18 7.05 -12.67 6.53
CA THR A 18 5.70 -12.23 6.89
C THR A 18 4.70 -12.52 5.78
N LEU A 19 3.70 -13.35 6.09
CA LEU A 19 2.54 -13.56 5.24
C LEU A 19 1.46 -12.55 5.58
N PHE A 20 0.83 -12.00 4.55
CA PHE A 20 -0.26 -11.04 4.68
C PHE A 20 -1.44 -11.49 3.83
N THR A 21 -2.44 -12.06 4.50
CA THR A 21 -3.69 -12.48 3.87
C THR A 21 -4.70 -11.33 3.91
N TYR A 22 -5.31 -11.04 2.77
CA TYR A 22 -6.23 -9.93 2.61
C TYR A 22 -7.43 -10.31 1.73
N GLY A 23 -8.60 -9.76 2.07
CA GLY A 23 -9.82 -9.85 1.28
C GLY A 23 -10.49 -8.48 1.16
N LYS A 24 -11.44 -8.33 0.25
CA LYS A 24 -12.12 -7.05 0.00
C LYS A 24 -12.69 -6.40 1.28
N ASP A 25 -12.48 -5.09 1.43
CA ASP A 25 -12.89 -4.29 2.59
C ASP A 25 -12.32 -4.74 3.96
N TRP A 26 -11.35 -5.67 3.98
CA TRP A 26 -10.79 -6.18 5.24
C TRP A 26 -9.98 -5.15 6.04
N TYR A 27 -9.58 -4.05 5.41
CA TYR A 27 -9.02 -2.89 6.11
C TYR A 27 -9.95 -2.38 7.20
N ALA A 28 -11.28 -2.47 7.03
CA ALA A 28 -12.23 -1.99 8.02
C ALA A 28 -12.14 -2.79 9.32
N VAL A 29 -11.98 -4.11 9.23
CA VAL A 29 -11.75 -4.99 10.39
C VAL A 29 -10.41 -4.64 11.04
N SER A 30 -9.34 -4.53 10.24
CA SER A 30 -7.99 -4.22 10.75
C SER A 30 -7.93 -2.86 11.47
N LEU A 31 -8.54 -1.82 10.90
CA LEU A 31 -8.60 -0.50 11.53
C LEU A 31 -9.44 -0.53 12.81
N LEU A 32 -10.62 -1.15 12.79
CA LEU A 32 -11.46 -1.27 14.00
C LEU A 32 -10.76 -2.02 15.12
N GLN A 33 -9.98 -3.07 14.82
CA GLN A 33 -9.14 -3.74 15.81
C GLN A 33 -8.14 -2.79 16.45
N MET A 34 -7.47 -1.95 15.64
CA MET A 34 -6.54 -0.94 16.16
C MET A 34 -7.25 0.07 17.05
N GLY A 35 -8.42 0.58 16.63
CA GLY A 35 -9.20 1.55 17.40
C GLY A 35 -9.75 0.97 18.70
N LEU A 36 -10.29 -0.25 18.68
CA LEU A 36 -10.83 -0.91 19.89
C LEU A 36 -9.75 -1.27 20.92
N ARG A 37 -8.48 -1.34 20.52
CA ARG A 37 -7.35 -1.46 21.47
C ARG A 37 -7.07 -0.14 22.21
N GLN A 38 -7.58 0.99 21.72
CA GLN A 38 -7.32 2.31 22.28
C GLN A 38 -8.55 2.92 22.95
N THR A 39 -9.75 2.56 22.48
CA THR A 39 -10.97 3.25 22.85
C THR A 39 -12.19 2.33 22.81
N SER A 40 -13.32 2.77 23.36
CA SER A 40 -14.56 1.98 23.37
C SER A 40 -15.30 2.03 22.03
N LEU A 41 -16.15 1.03 21.77
CA LEU A 41 -17.04 1.04 20.60
C LEU A 41 -17.94 2.29 20.56
N GLN A 42 -18.37 2.80 21.71
CA GLN A 42 -19.18 4.03 21.79
C GLN A 42 -18.41 5.24 21.27
N GLN A 43 -17.14 5.37 21.62
CA GLN A 43 -16.27 6.44 21.13
C GLN A 43 -15.98 6.28 19.63
N ILE A 44 -15.76 5.05 19.15
CA ILE A 44 -15.61 4.76 17.70
C ILE A 44 -16.84 5.21 16.92
N LYS A 45 -18.05 4.94 17.42
CA LYS A 45 -19.32 5.36 16.78
C LYS A 45 -19.49 6.88 16.70
N GLN A 46 -18.80 7.63 17.55
CA GLN A 46 -18.84 9.10 17.58
C GLN A 46 -17.69 9.73 16.78
N GLY A 47 -16.74 8.92 16.29
CA GLY A 47 -15.53 9.39 15.62
C GLY A 47 -15.45 9.06 14.12
N PRO A 48 -14.31 9.39 13.49
CA PRO A 48 -14.11 9.20 12.04
C PRO A 48 -14.18 7.74 11.57
N MET A 49 -14.02 6.79 12.49
CA MET A 49 -14.10 5.35 12.25
C MET A 49 -15.51 4.79 12.25
N ALA A 50 -16.55 5.58 12.59
CA ALA A 50 -17.94 5.12 12.64
C ALA A 50 -18.39 4.46 11.31
N LYS A 51 -18.00 5.04 10.17
CA LYS A 51 -18.30 4.52 8.82
C LYS A 51 -17.77 3.11 8.55
N LEU A 52 -16.77 2.63 9.30
CA LEU A 52 -16.25 1.26 9.14
C LEU A 52 -17.30 0.24 9.61
N LEU A 53 -18.12 0.60 10.61
CA LEU A 53 -19.18 -0.25 11.14
C LEU A 53 -20.35 -0.43 10.16
N GLU A 54 -20.45 0.44 9.15
CA GLU A 54 -21.48 0.36 8.10
C GLU A 54 -21.13 -0.63 7.00
N LYS A 55 -19.90 -1.16 6.98
CA LYS A 55 -19.47 -2.14 5.98
C LYS A 55 -20.33 -3.41 6.10
N PRO A 56 -20.86 -3.96 4.98
CA PRO A 56 -21.88 -5.01 5.02
C PRO A 56 -21.55 -6.19 5.93
N ARG A 57 -20.31 -6.71 5.85
CA ARG A 57 -19.84 -7.82 6.70
C ARG A 57 -19.81 -7.45 8.18
N LEU A 58 -19.25 -6.27 8.52
CA LEU A 58 -19.18 -5.80 9.90
C LEU A 58 -20.57 -5.49 10.46
N ARG A 59 -21.46 -4.90 9.66
CA ARG A 59 -22.85 -4.64 10.06
C ARG A 59 -23.62 -5.93 10.33
N ALA A 60 -23.47 -6.94 9.46
CA ALA A 60 -24.09 -8.25 9.65
C ALA A 60 -23.54 -8.95 10.91
N TRP A 61 -22.23 -8.93 11.11
CA TRP A 61 -21.60 -9.51 12.30
C TRP A 61 -21.99 -8.78 13.60
N LEU A 62 -21.98 -7.45 13.62
CA LEU A 62 -22.45 -6.68 14.80
C LEU A 62 -23.90 -7.01 15.13
N GLY A 63 -24.74 -7.24 14.12
CA GLY A 63 -26.12 -7.67 14.30
C GLY A 63 -26.26 -9.06 14.94
N SER A 64 -25.28 -9.96 14.77
CA SER A 64 -25.32 -11.31 15.36
C SER A 64 -24.86 -11.36 16.83
N LEU A 65 -24.16 -10.33 17.32
CA LEU A 65 -23.64 -10.27 18.69
C LEU A 65 -24.69 -9.91 19.76
N GLY A 66 -25.87 -9.43 19.36
CA GLY A 66 -26.91 -8.99 20.29
C GLY A 66 -26.48 -7.79 21.14
N LYS A 67 -26.58 -7.91 22.48
CA LYS A 67 -26.23 -6.82 23.43
C LYS A 67 -24.74 -6.79 23.83
N LYS A 68 -23.91 -7.70 23.31
CA LYS A 68 -22.48 -7.74 23.67
C LYS A 68 -21.70 -6.66 22.91
N SER A 69 -20.88 -5.90 23.63
CA SER A 69 -19.92 -4.99 23.01
C SER A 69 -18.73 -5.81 22.50
N PRO A 70 -18.42 -5.77 21.19
CA PRO A 70 -17.27 -6.47 20.63
C PRO A 70 -15.95 -5.89 21.16
N THR A 71 -14.97 -6.76 21.31
CA THR A 71 -13.57 -6.46 21.58
C THR A 71 -12.74 -6.53 20.30
N ALA A 72 -11.48 -6.09 20.39
CA ALA A 72 -10.52 -6.27 19.29
C ALA A 72 -10.25 -7.76 18.99
N ASP A 73 -10.36 -8.64 20.00
CA ASP A 73 -10.13 -10.07 19.84
C ASP A 73 -11.33 -10.76 19.20
N ASP A 74 -12.56 -10.31 19.46
CA ASP A 74 -13.74 -10.80 18.75
C ASP A 74 -13.65 -10.53 17.23
N LEU A 75 -13.12 -9.36 16.85
CA LEU A 75 -12.85 -9.03 15.44
C LEU A 75 -11.76 -9.92 14.82
N ALA A 76 -10.80 -10.40 15.63
CA ALA A 76 -9.70 -11.25 15.13
C ALA A 76 -10.17 -12.65 14.71
N LEU A 77 -11.36 -13.06 15.15
CA LEU A 77 -11.99 -14.32 14.76
C LEU A 77 -12.74 -14.22 13.43
N LEU A 78 -12.94 -13.01 12.90
CA LEU A 78 -13.55 -12.85 11.58
C LEU A 78 -12.57 -13.33 10.50
N TRP A 79 -13.11 -13.89 9.41
CA TRP A 79 -12.33 -14.24 8.23
C TRP A 79 -13.04 -13.82 6.93
N PRO A 80 -12.31 -13.35 5.88
CA PRO A 80 -12.93 -13.08 4.58
C PRO A 80 -13.29 -14.39 3.86
N GLU A 81 -14.32 -14.37 3.02
CA GLU A 81 -14.71 -15.57 2.24
C GLU A 81 -13.74 -15.84 1.08
N GLU A 82 -13.26 -14.78 0.45
CA GLU A 82 -12.30 -14.84 -0.65
C GLU A 82 -11.08 -14.00 -0.27
N VAL A 83 -9.90 -14.61 -0.39
CA VAL A 83 -8.64 -14.03 0.07
C VAL A 83 -7.52 -14.24 -0.93
N GLU A 84 -6.57 -13.33 -0.89
CA GLU A 84 -5.25 -13.49 -1.48
C GLU A 84 -4.19 -13.39 -0.37
N THR A 85 -3.12 -14.18 -0.47
CA THR A 85 -2.02 -14.16 0.50
C THR A 85 -0.75 -13.66 -0.14
N TYR A 86 -0.27 -12.53 0.34
CA TYR A 86 0.94 -11.88 -0.15
C TYR A 86 2.12 -12.17 0.78
N ARG A 87 3.34 -12.01 0.25
CA ARG A 87 4.55 -11.97 1.08
C ARG A 87 4.98 -10.53 1.26
N LEU A 88 5.08 -10.07 2.50
CA LEU A 88 5.59 -8.73 2.81
C LEU A 88 7.11 -8.78 2.95
N THR A 89 7.77 -7.85 2.27
CA THR A 89 9.19 -7.55 2.48
C THR A 89 9.36 -6.06 2.71
N VAL A 90 10.49 -5.71 3.31
CA VAL A 90 10.90 -4.32 3.46
C VAL A 90 12.20 -4.12 2.70
N GLY A 91 12.25 -3.05 1.92
CA GLY A 91 13.43 -2.58 1.23
C GLY A 91 13.65 -1.09 1.51
N LEU A 92 14.61 -0.53 0.80
CA LEU A 92 15.04 0.86 0.96
C LEU A 92 14.96 1.58 -0.38
N PHE A 93 14.73 2.90 -0.33
CA PHE A 93 14.73 3.76 -1.50
C PHE A 93 15.36 5.11 -1.18
N ASP A 94 16.40 5.47 -1.91
CA ASP A 94 17.18 6.70 -1.73
C ASP A 94 16.76 7.85 -2.66
N GLY A 95 15.74 7.61 -3.50
CA GLY A 95 15.48 8.32 -4.76
C GLY A 95 15.42 9.84 -4.67
N TRP A 96 16.61 10.43 -4.74
CA TRP A 96 16.99 11.83 -4.56
C TRP A 96 16.04 12.89 -5.10
N LEU A 97 15.33 12.61 -6.20
CA LEU A 97 14.43 13.57 -6.84
C LEU A 97 12.96 13.37 -6.47
N GLN A 98 12.54 12.17 -6.04
CA GLN A 98 11.13 11.79 -5.88
C GLN A 98 10.70 11.59 -4.42
N THR A 99 11.55 11.94 -3.46
CA THR A 99 11.24 11.94 -2.02
C THR A 99 10.89 13.33 -1.52
N SER A 100 10.14 13.40 -0.43
CA SER A 100 9.71 14.67 0.18
C SER A 100 10.83 15.37 0.95
N ARG A 101 11.76 14.62 1.54
CA ARG A 101 13.00 15.15 2.13
C ARG A 101 14.11 15.17 1.07
N LYS A 102 14.53 16.37 0.66
CA LYS A 102 15.52 16.56 -0.42
C LYS A 102 16.99 16.29 -0.04
N ASP A 103 17.31 16.27 1.25
CA ASP A 103 18.70 16.12 1.71
C ASP A 103 19.05 14.63 1.95
N HIS A 104 19.42 13.90 0.89
CA HIS A 104 19.91 12.51 0.97
C HIS A 104 19.09 11.59 1.88
N ALA A 105 17.76 11.70 1.78
CA ALA A 105 16.86 10.99 2.66
C ALA A 105 16.46 9.64 2.06
N TRP A 106 16.43 8.64 2.93
CA TRP A 106 15.96 7.31 2.61
C TRP A 106 14.51 7.13 3.06
N ASN A 107 13.74 6.41 2.25
CA ASN A 107 12.44 5.88 2.65
C ASN A 107 12.56 4.38 2.92
N ILE A 108 11.71 3.91 3.82
CA ILE A 108 11.36 2.50 3.93
C ILE A 108 10.37 2.18 2.82
N VAL A 109 10.58 1.05 2.14
CA VAL A 109 9.65 0.53 1.14
C VAL A 109 9.03 -0.74 1.67
N LEU A 110 7.74 -0.69 2.01
CA LEU A 110 6.99 -1.91 2.25
C LEU A 110 6.52 -2.46 0.89
N GLN A 111 6.86 -3.71 0.60
CA GLN A 111 6.54 -4.36 -0.66
C GLN A 111 5.50 -5.45 -0.43
N LEU A 112 4.43 -5.41 -1.21
CA LEU A 112 3.43 -6.46 -1.33
C LEU A 112 3.86 -7.36 -2.50
N ASN A 113 4.36 -8.55 -2.20
CA ASN A 113 4.90 -9.45 -3.21
C ASN A 113 3.96 -10.60 -3.53
N LEU A 114 4.16 -11.19 -4.72
CA LEU A 114 3.42 -12.32 -5.23
C LEU A 114 3.43 -13.51 -4.26
N ASN A 115 2.31 -14.24 -4.24
CA ASN A 115 2.20 -15.50 -3.52
C ASN A 115 3.14 -16.57 -4.12
N GLU A 116 3.28 -17.71 -3.44
CA GLU A 116 4.21 -18.78 -3.85
C GLU A 116 3.85 -19.43 -5.19
N GLU A 117 2.58 -19.49 -5.54
CA GLU A 117 2.15 -20.10 -6.80
C GLU A 117 2.38 -19.16 -7.99
N ASP A 118 2.10 -17.87 -7.82
CA ASP A 118 2.37 -16.81 -8.79
C ASP A 118 3.86 -16.62 -9.00
N ALA A 119 4.66 -16.61 -7.92
CA ALA A 119 6.12 -16.55 -8.01
C ALA A 119 6.67 -17.73 -8.83
N ARG A 120 6.20 -18.96 -8.57
CA ARG A 120 6.58 -20.15 -9.36
C ARG A 120 6.09 -20.09 -10.81
N MET A 121 4.94 -19.48 -11.09
CA MET A 121 4.50 -19.25 -12.46
C MET A 121 5.45 -18.28 -13.18
N MET A 122 5.81 -17.17 -12.53
CA MET A 122 6.71 -16.17 -13.08
C MET A 122 8.12 -16.72 -13.30
N ASP A 123 8.68 -17.47 -12.35
CA ASP A 123 10.02 -18.05 -12.47
C ASP A 123 10.09 -19.13 -13.56
N ARG A 124 9.00 -19.88 -13.78
CA ARG A 124 8.94 -20.83 -14.91
C ARG A 124 8.87 -20.13 -16.26
N LYS A 125 8.15 -19.00 -16.36
CA LYS A 125 8.01 -18.26 -17.63
C LYS A 125 9.22 -17.37 -17.92
N PHE A 126 9.80 -16.79 -16.87
CA PHE A 126 10.91 -15.83 -16.93
C PHE A 126 11.96 -16.24 -15.89
N PRO A 127 12.77 -17.28 -16.13
CA PRO A 127 13.77 -17.75 -15.16
C PRO A 127 14.78 -16.65 -14.84
N GLU A 128 15.16 -15.87 -15.85
CA GLU A 128 15.99 -14.70 -15.68
C GLU A 128 15.11 -13.47 -15.41
N ARG A 129 15.37 -12.79 -14.30
CA ARG A 129 14.51 -11.68 -13.83
C ARG A 129 14.38 -10.53 -14.82
N TRP A 130 15.47 -10.20 -15.53
CA TRP A 130 15.48 -9.15 -16.55
C TRP A 130 14.55 -9.44 -17.74
N GLN A 131 14.06 -10.68 -17.87
CA GLN A 131 13.07 -11.05 -18.87
C GLN A 131 11.64 -10.77 -18.45
N ASP A 132 11.36 -10.38 -17.19
CA ASP A 132 10.01 -10.03 -16.75
C ASP A 132 9.58 -8.69 -17.35
N PRO A 133 8.64 -8.67 -18.32
CA PRO A 133 8.25 -7.42 -18.96
C PRO A 133 7.33 -6.56 -18.09
N PHE A 134 6.90 -7.06 -16.93
CA PHE A 134 5.91 -6.41 -16.06
C PHE A 134 6.54 -5.72 -14.84
N GLU A 135 7.87 -5.77 -14.72
CA GLU A 135 8.61 -5.14 -13.63
C GLU A 135 9.33 -3.87 -14.12
N ARG A 136 9.27 -2.80 -13.31
CA ARG A 136 9.91 -1.51 -13.61
C ARG A 136 11.13 -1.34 -12.72
N THR A 137 12.33 -1.50 -13.26
CA THR A 137 13.60 -1.53 -12.50
C THR A 137 13.98 -0.20 -11.84
N TYR A 138 13.38 0.91 -12.28
CA TYR A 138 13.53 2.23 -11.65
C TYR A 138 12.52 2.49 -10.52
N HIS A 139 11.63 1.54 -10.25
CA HIS A 139 10.72 1.54 -9.10
C HIS A 139 11.20 0.56 -8.03
N PRO A 140 10.70 0.68 -6.78
CA PRO A 140 11.01 -0.28 -5.74
C PRO A 140 10.58 -1.71 -6.11
N ILE A 141 11.57 -2.60 -6.21
CA ILE A 141 11.39 -4.03 -6.50
C ILE A 141 12.07 -4.87 -5.42
N HIS A 142 11.44 -5.98 -5.04
CA HIS A 142 12.04 -6.97 -4.15
C HIS A 142 12.88 -7.94 -4.95
N GLU A 143 14.20 -7.96 -4.74
CA GLU A 143 15.16 -8.73 -5.55
C GLU A 143 15.10 -10.26 -5.36
N GLY A 144 14.43 -10.74 -4.30
CA GLY A 144 14.25 -12.17 -4.08
C GLY A 144 13.17 -12.80 -4.97
N LYS A 145 12.90 -14.09 -4.70
CA LYS A 145 11.98 -14.95 -5.48
C LYS A 145 10.58 -14.37 -5.69
N HIS A 146 9.98 -13.78 -4.65
CA HIS A 146 8.63 -13.25 -4.73
C HIS A 146 8.66 -11.85 -5.33
N ARG A 147 8.37 -11.73 -6.63
CA ARG A 147 8.38 -10.43 -7.33
C ARG A 147 7.33 -9.49 -6.76
N THR A 148 7.59 -8.18 -6.89
CA THR A 148 6.72 -7.15 -6.33
C THR A 148 5.45 -6.98 -7.17
N LEU A 149 4.30 -6.93 -6.48
CA LEU A 149 3.00 -6.60 -7.07
C LEU A 149 2.69 -5.12 -6.88
N ALA A 150 2.87 -4.64 -5.66
CA ALA A 150 2.63 -3.26 -5.23
C ALA A 150 3.62 -2.89 -4.11
N TRP A 151 3.79 -1.59 -3.87
CA TRP A 151 4.68 -1.10 -2.83
C TRP A 151 4.15 0.20 -2.22
N ALA A 152 4.61 0.49 -1.00
CA ALA A 152 4.40 1.76 -0.30
C ALA A 152 5.74 2.36 0.11
N ARG A 153 5.98 3.63 -0.23
CA ARG A 153 7.13 4.41 0.27
C ARG A 153 6.72 5.16 1.52
N ILE A 154 7.51 4.97 2.59
CA ILE A 154 7.24 5.46 3.92
C ILE A 154 8.47 6.24 4.41
N ASP A 155 8.28 7.51 4.76
CA ASP A 155 9.24 8.28 5.55
C ASP A 155 8.78 8.29 7.00
N LEU A 156 9.71 8.39 7.95
CA LEU A 156 9.37 8.45 9.36
C LEU A 156 10.41 9.23 10.17
N ASP A 157 10.00 9.67 11.35
CA ASP A 157 10.87 10.28 12.35
C ASP A 157 10.60 9.67 13.72
N TRP A 158 11.60 8.96 14.25
CA TRP A 158 11.50 8.30 15.55
C TRP A 158 11.33 9.29 16.71
N ARG A 159 11.91 10.48 16.57
CA ARG A 159 11.89 11.49 17.65
C ARG A 159 10.49 12.07 17.84
N THR A 160 9.75 12.34 16.76
CA THR A 160 8.38 12.86 16.85
C THR A 160 7.31 11.77 16.82
N GLY A 161 7.67 10.52 16.51
CA GLY A 161 6.72 9.42 16.41
C GLY A 161 5.72 9.62 15.27
N GLU A 162 6.21 10.14 14.14
CA GLU A 162 5.43 10.46 12.95
C GLU A 162 5.89 9.62 11.76
N ALA A 163 4.93 9.17 10.96
CA ALA A 163 5.19 8.52 9.66
C ALA A 163 4.44 9.26 8.56
N LEU A 164 5.02 9.27 7.36
CA LEU A 164 4.41 9.75 6.14
C LEU A 164 4.46 8.62 5.11
N ILE A 165 3.29 8.13 4.72
CA ILE A 165 3.16 7.31 3.53
C ILE A 165 3.18 8.27 2.34
N GLU A 166 4.33 8.34 1.66
CA GLU A 166 4.55 9.26 0.55
C GLU A 166 3.81 8.84 -0.71
N GLU A 167 3.71 7.52 -0.92
CA GLU A 167 3.16 6.95 -2.13
C GLU A 167 2.84 5.49 -1.96
N ILE A 168 1.76 5.05 -2.59
CA ILE A 168 1.55 3.65 -2.91
C ILE A 168 1.39 3.50 -4.43
N GLN A 169 1.94 2.45 -5.00
CA GLN A 169 1.77 2.14 -6.42
C GLN A 169 1.69 0.63 -6.67
N ASN A 170 1.15 0.30 -7.83
CA ASN A 170 1.30 -1.00 -8.46
C ASN A 170 1.82 -0.79 -9.88
N ASP A 171 2.90 -1.47 -10.22
CA ASP A 171 3.42 -1.46 -11.58
C ASP A 171 2.93 -2.69 -12.33
N ARG A 172 3.03 -3.85 -11.69
CA ARG A 172 2.70 -5.14 -12.31
C ARG A 172 1.27 -5.23 -12.82
N ILE A 173 0.27 -4.86 -12.00
CA ILE A 173 -1.14 -4.86 -12.43
C ILE A 173 -1.35 -3.86 -13.58
N ARG A 174 -0.75 -2.67 -13.50
CA ARG A 174 -0.84 -1.66 -14.57
C ARG A 174 -0.25 -2.16 -15.89
N GLU A 175 0.94 -2.74 -15.87
CA GLU A 175 1.63 -3.26 -17.06
C GLU A 175 0.90 -4.46 -17.67
N VAL A 176 0.53 -5.45 -16.86
CA VAL A 176 -0.21 -6.62 -17.35
C VAL A 176 -1.57 -6.17 -17.91
N GLY A 177 -2.25 -5.25 -17.25
CA GLY A 177 -3.55 -4.71 -17.70
C GLY A 177 -3.44 -3.99 -19.04
N TYR A 178 -2.45 -3.09 -19.18
CA TYR A 178 -2.17 -2.42 -20.46
C TYR A 178 -1.98 -3.43 -21.60
N HIS A 179 -1.19 -4.47 -21.38
CA HIS A 179 -0.95 -5.51 -22.37
C HIS A 179 -2.18 -6.37 -22.64
N ALA A 180 -2.93 -6.77 -21.61
CA ALA A 180 -4.16 -7.55 -21.75
C ALA A 180 -5.22 -6.80 -22.57
N ASP A 181 -5.40 -5.50 -22.32
CA ASP A 181 -6.32 -4.65 -23.07
C ASP A 181 -5.87 -4.50 -24.53
N ARG A 182 -4.56 -4.30 -24.76
CA ARG A 182 -3.99 -4.23 -26.11
C ARG A 182 -4.19 -5.53 -26.89
N ILE A 183 -3.89 -6.67 -26.27
CA ILE A 183 -4.11 -8.01 -26.85
C ILE A 183 -5.55 -8.18 -27.29
N LYS A 184 -6.52 -7.85 -26.43
CA LYS A 184 -7.95 -8.02 -26.73
C LYS A 184 -8.41 -7.09 -27.86
N ARG A 185 -8.01 -5.81 -27.80
CA ARG A 185 -8.41 -4.80 -28.79
C ARG A 185 -7.83 -5.07 -30.17
N GLU A 186 -6.55 -5.44 -30.24
CA GLU A 186 -5.79 -5.60 -31.48
C GLU A 186 -5.70 -7.07 -31.92
N LYS A 187 -6.28 -8.00 -31.16
CA LYS A 187 -6.25 -9.46 -31.40
C LYS A 187 -4.83 -10.00 -31.58
N LEU A 188 -3.91 -9.52 -30.75
CA LEU A 188 -2.51 -9.91 -30.83
C LEU A 188 -2.33 -11.34 -30.33
N GLU A 189 -1.49 -12.11 -31.03
CA GLU A 189 -1.05 -13.43 -30.56
C GLU A 189 0.11 -13.32 -29.57
N LYS A 190 0.86 -12.20 -29.61
CA LYS A 190 2.04 -11.95 -28.78
C LYS A 190 2.20 -10.47 -28.47
N ILE A 191 2.85 -10.17 -27.35
CA ILE A 191 3.35 -8.82 -27.03
C ILE A 191 4.87 -8.80 -27.12
N LYS A 192 5.42 -7.63 -27.42
CA LYS A 192 6.85 -7.33 -27.30
C LYS A 192 7.03 -6.17 -26.33
N SER A 193 7.82 -6.38 -25.28
CA SER A 193 8.15 -5.37 -24.28
C SER A 193 9.62 -5.51 -23.88
N ALA A 194 10.37 -4.41 -23.91
CA ALA A 194 11.81 -4.39 -23.61
C ALA A 194 12.64 -5.47 -24.34
N GLY A 195 12.26 -5.82 -25.57
CA GLY A 195 12.93 -6.86 -26.36
C GLY A 195 12.48 -8.29 -26.06
N ILE A 196 11.65 -8.51 -25.03
CA ILE A 196 11.07 -9.79 -24.67
C ILE A 196 9.73 -10.01 -25.39
N GLU A 197 9.57 -11.17 -26.00
CA GLU A 197 8.33 -11.60 -26.64
C GLU A 197 7.55 -12.54 -25.70
N VAL A 198 6.26 -12.28 -25.50
CA VAL A 198 5.40 -13.07 -24.61
C VAL A 198 4.09 -13.40 -25.29
N ASP A 199 3.70 -14.67 -25.25
CA ASP A 199 2.43 -15.15 -25.81
C ASP A 199 1.24 -14.50 -25.15
N ALA A 200 0.28 -14.03 -25.95
CA ALA A 200 -0.95 -13.42 -25.48
C ALA A 200 -1.74 -14.34 -24.53
N ALA A 201 -1.75 -15.65 -24.82
CA ALA A 201 -2.40 -16.65 -23.98
C ALA A 201 -1.84 -16.69 -22.55
N PHE A 202 -0.54 -16.44 -22.37
CA PHE A 202 0.05 -16.35 -21.03
C PHE A 202 -0.41 -15.08 -20.31
N VAL A 203 -0.33 -13.93 -20.99
CA VAL A 203 -0.70 -12.62 -20.41
C VAL A 203 -2.17 -12.62 -19.98
N LEU A 204 -3.08 -13.10 -20.85
CA LEU A 204 -4.51 -13.16 -20.56
C LEU A 204 -4.82 -14.10 -19.40
N ARG A 205 -4.18 -15.28 -19.34
CA ARG A 205 -4.33 -16.21 -18.21
C ARG A 205 -3.86 -15.58 -16.91
N TYR A 206 -2.70 -14.93 -16.93
CA TYR A 206 -2.15 -14.28 -15.76
C TYR A 206 -3.07 -13.15 -15.27
N TRP A 207 -3.59 -12.34 -16.19
CA TRP A 207 -4.53 -11.25 -15.91
C TRP A 207 -5.88 -11.73 -15.33
N GLU A 208 -6.49 -12.72 -15.99
CA GLU A 208 -7.86 -13.14 -15.67
C GLU A 208 -7.96 -14.12 -14.51
N GLU A 209 -6.97 -14.99 -14.35
CA GLU A 209 -7.02 -16.04 -13.32
C GLU A 209 -6.22 -15.64 -12.08
N ARG A 210 -4.94 -15.31 -12.27
CA ARG A 210 -3.99 -15.13 -11.16
C ARG A 210 -4.10 -13.76 -10.50
N LEU A 211 -4.20 -12.71 -11.30
CA LEU A 211 -4.33 -11.34 -10.79
C LEU A 211 -5.77 -10.94 -10.45
N ARG A 212 -6.78 -11.80 -10.68
CA ARG A 212 -8.21 -11.49 -10.51
C ARG A 212 -8.55 -10.81 -9.18
N LEU A 213 -8.01 -11.33 -8.08
CA LEU A 213 -8.26 -10.82 -6.74
C LEU A 213 -7.49 -9.53 -6.48
N SER A 214 -6.19 -9.58 -6.72
CA SER A 214 -5.31 -8.43 -6.60
C SER A 214 -5.79 -7.22 -7.40
N ARG A 215 -6.33 -7.40 -8.61
CA ARG A 215 -6.92 -6.33 -9.42
C ARG A 215 -8.06 -5.59 -8.72
N GLN A 216 -8.83 -6.28 -7.89
CA GLN A 216 -10.00 -5.70 -7.23
C GLN A 216 -9.64 -4.88 -5.99
N TRP A 217 -8.50 -5.16 -5.35
CA TRP A 217 -8.22 -4.62 -4.01
C TRP A 217 -6.73 -4.42 -3.67
N TRP A 218 -5.82 -4.39 -4.65
CA TRP A 218 -4.39 -4.19 -4.37
C TRP A 218 -4.12 -2.90 -3.57
N ASP A 219 -4.89 -1.85 -3.82
CA ASP A 219 -4.75 -0.53 -3.21
C ASP A 219 -5.15 -0.58 -1.73
N GLU A 220 -6.27 -1.24 -1.43
CA GLU A 220 -6.69 -1.52 -0.07
C GLU A 220 -5.70 -2.44 0.65
N ALA A 221 -5.25 -3.51 -0.02
CA ALA A 221 -4.30 -4.45 0.55
C ALA A 221 -2.98 -3.75 0.90
N MET A 222 -2.45 -2.94 -0.01
CA MET A 222 -1.19 -2.20 0.19
C MET A 222 -1.32 -1.15 1.29
N MET A 223 -2.39 -0.35 1.30
CA MET A 223 -2.62 0.64 2.36
C MET A 223 -2.83 -0.03 3.73
N CYS A 224 -3.59 -1.14 3.77
CA CYS A 224 -3.80 -1.90 5.01
C CYS A 224 -2.49 -2.49 5.53
N ALA A 225 -1.68 -3.09 4.65
CA ALA A 225 -0.36 -3.58 5.00
C ALA A 225 0.54 -2.46 5.54
N ALA A 226 0.54 -1.29 4.89
CA ALA A 226 1.33 -0.13 5.32
C ALA A 226 0.90 0.37 6.72
N VAL A 227 -0.40 0.55 6.95
CA VAL A 227 -0.90 0.99 8.27
C VAL A 227 -0.62 -0.07 9.35
N ARG A 228 -0.83 -1.35 9.05
CA ARG A 228 -0.51 -2.44 10.00
C ARG A 228 0.97 -2.50 10.33
N PHE A 229 1.83 -2.31 9.34
CA PHE A 229 3.27 -2.26 9.54
C PHE A 229 3.67 -1.07 10.42
N ILE A 230 3.20 0.14 10.09
CA ILE A 230 3.54 1.35 10.84
C ILE A 230 3.03 1.28 12.30
N VAL A 231 1.80 0.82 12.51
CA VAL A 231 1.21 0.75 13.87
C VAL A 231 1.71 -0.45 14.66
N GLY A 232 1.75 -1.63 14.04
CA GLY A 232 2.02 -2.90 14.73
C GLY A 232 3.49 -3.20 14.88
N GLU A 233 4.29 -2.98 13.83
CA GLU A 233 5.72 -3.31 13.83
C GLU A 233 6.57 -2.12 14.28
N LEU A 234 6.23 -0.88 13.85
CA LEU A 234 6.99 0.32 14.20
C LEU A 234 6.47 1.06 15.45
N GLY A 235 5.25 0.74 15.91
CA GLY A 235 4.63 1.40 17.06
C GLY A 235 4.21 2.86 16.82
N ILE A 236 4.21 3.34 15.58
CA ILE A 236 3.89 4.73 15.22
C ILE A 236 2.39 4.87 14.94
N ARG A 237 1.74 5.88 15.53
CA ARG A 237 0.30 6.13 15.38
C ARG A 237 -0.06 7.45 14.71
N THR A 238 0.88 8.40 14.66
CA THR A 238 0.70 9.65 13.92
C THR A 238 1.10 9.41 12.47
N ILE A 239 0.12 9.05 11.63
CA ILE A 239 0.36 8.68 10.24
C ILE A 239 -0.23 9.75 9.31
N TYR A 240 0.63 10.32 8.48
CA TYR A 240 0.27 11.21 7.39
C TYR A 240 0.29 10.46 6.06
N TYR A 241 -0.50 10.95 5.10
CA TYR A 241 -0.53 10.50 3.71
C TYR A 241 -0.66 11.73 2.81
N HIS A 242 0.03 11.73 1.67
CA HIS A 242 -0.02 12.88 0.77
C HIS A 242 -1.42 13.10 0.17
N SER A 243 -1.80 14.37 0.03
CA SER A 243 -2.81 14.77 -0.97
C SER A 243 -2.16 14.87 -2.37
N PRO A 244 -2.95 14.91 -3.46
CA PRO A 244 -2.41 15.13 -4.80
C PRO A 244 -1.58 16.42 -4.89
N VAL A 245 -2.06 17.48 -4.24
CA VAL A 245 -1.41 18.80 -4.23
C VAL A 245 -0.09 18.77 -3.46
N SER A 246 -0.08 18.13 -2.29
CA SER A 246 1.13 18.05 -1.48
C SER A 246 2.19 17.13 -2.09
N GLY A 247 1.78 15.99 -2.67
CA GLY A 247 2.67 15.08 -3.36
C GLY A 247 3.37 15.77 -4.53
N ALA A 248 2.60 16.40 -5.43
CA ALA A 248 3.16 17.13 -6.57
C ALA A 248 4.16 18.23 -6.14
N ARG A 249 3.82 19.00 -5.10
CA ARG A 249 4.66 20.14 -4.67
C ARG A 249 5.90 19.74 -3.86
N LEU A 250 5.82 18.68 -3.06
CA LEU A 250 6.90 18.28 -2.15
C LEU A 250 7.84 17.28 -2.83
N LYS A 251 7.31 16.37 -3.66
CA LYS A 251 8.12 15.41 -4.41
C LYS A 251 8.70 16.02 -5.68
N GLY A 252 8.04 16.98 -6.33
CA GLY A 252 8.53 17.58 -7.57
C GLY A 252 8.18 16.74 -8.80
N ASP A 253 9.02 16.77 -9.83
CA ASP A 253 8.72 16.27 -11.18
C ASP A 253 8.17 14.84 -11.21
N GLY A 254 7.04 14.68 -11.92
CA GLY A 254 6.38 13.40 -12.15
C GLY A 254 5.30 13.04 -11.11
N ALA A 255 5.26 13.72 -9.96
CA ALA A 255 4.22 13.49 -8.96
C ALA A 255 2.86 14.11 -9.34
N GLU A 256 2.83 15.06 -10.28
CA GLU A 256 1.60 15.65 -10.83
C GLU A 256 0.71 14.67 -11.60
N ASN A 257 1.29 13.57 -12.12
CA ASN A 257 0.57 12.56 -12.89
C ASN A 257 0.04 11.40 -12.02
N ALA A 258 0.17 11.50 -10.70
CA ALA A 258 -0.26 10.45 -9.80
C ALA A 258 -1.80 10.29 -9.83
N PRO A 259 -2.36 9.06 -9.83
CA PRO A 259 -3.80 8.85 -9.93
C PRO A 259 -4.55 9.50 -8.76
N VAL A 260 -5.38 10.52 -9.03
CA VAL A 260 -6.06 11.33 -7.99
C VAL A 260 -6.83 10.45 -6.99
N SER A 261 -7.49 9.39 -7.45
CA SER A 261 -8.27 8.47 -6.59
C SER A 261 -7.44 7.81 -5.49
N LEU A 262 -6.18 7.45 -5.74
CA LEU A 262 -5.26 6.90 -4.73
C LEU A 262 -4.88 7.94 -3.67
N TYR A 263 -5.03 9.22 -3.99
CA TYR A 263 -4.68 10.34 -3.13
C TYR A 263 -5.89 11.09 -2.57
N SER A 264 -7.12 10.65 -2.87
CA SER A 264 -8.35 11.25 -2.33
C SER A 264 -9.31 10.23 -1.73
N GLU A 265 -9.70 9.21 -2.51
CA GLU A 265 -10.71 8.25 -2.08
C GLU A 265 -10.15 7.18 -1.15
N LEU A 266 -8.97 6.65 -1.46
CA LEU A 266 -8.38 5.60 -0.64
C LEU A 266 -8.09 6.07 0.81
N PRO A 267 -7.42 7.23 1.06
CA PRO A 267 -7.22 7.71 2.42
C PRO A 267 -8.54 7.95 3.15
N ARG A 268 -9.55 8.48 2.44
CA ARG A 268 -10.89 8.70 3.01
C ARG A 268 -11.54 7.38 3.44
N ARG A 269 -11.42 6.30 2.66
CA ARG A 269 -11.91 4.96 3.06
C ARG A 269 -11.23 4.48 4.34
N PHE A 270 -9.94 4.75 4.47
CA PHE A 270 -9.10 4.37 5.62
C PHE A 270 -9.21 5.31 6.83
N CYS A 271 -10.23 6.18 6.89
CA CYS A 271 -10.42 7.10 8.01
C CYS A 271 -9.29 8.13 8.19
N PHE A 272 -8.57 8.46 7.13
CA PHE A 272 -7.77 9.67 7.13
C PHE A 272 -8.66 10.90 6.97
N GLU A 273 -8.36 11.94 7.74
CA GLU A 273 -8.98 13.25 7.66
C GLU A 273 -8.06 14.25 6.99
N ARG A 274 -8.65 15.22 6.29
CA ARG A 274 -7.91 16.32 5.68
C ARG A 274 -7.39 17.24 6.78
N THR A 275 -6.10 17.55 6.75
CA THR A 275 -5.45 18.49 7.66
C THR A 275 -4.52 19.45 6.91
N THR A 276 -4.30 20.63 7.48
CA THR A 276 -3.23 21.55 7.07
C THR A 276 -1.91 21.29 7.80
N ASP A 277 -1.92 20.41 8.80
CA ASP A 277 -0.71 19.95 9.46
C ASP A 277 0.16 19.16 8.49
N ILE A 278 1.46 19.29 8.64
CA ILE A 278 2.46 18.52 7.92
C ILE A 278 3.35 17.80 8.93
N PRO A 279 3.93 16.64 8.61
CA PRO A 279 4.88 15.97 9.48
C PRO A 279 6.01 16.94 9.86
N SER A 280 6.33 17.00 11.15
CA SER A 280 7.26 17.98 11.70
C SER A 280 8.69 17.83 11.17
N PHE A 281 9.02 16.63 10.69
CA PHE A 281 10.31 16.30 10.09
C PHE A 281 10.46 16.78 8.65
N LEU A 282 9.38 17.18 7.98
CA LEU A 282 9.47 17.82 6.68
C LEU A 282 9.90 19.27 6.88
N LYS A 283 10.90 19.71 6.10
CA LYS A 283 11.27 21.13 6.09
C LYS A 283 10.02 21.95 5.73
N PRO A 284 9.68 22.99 6.50
CA PRO A 284 8.53 23.81 6.20
C PRO A 284 8.68 24.37 4.78
N PRO A 285 7.68 24.19 3.90
CA PRO A 285 7.73 24.76 2.57
C PRO A 285 7.92 26.27 2.67
N ARG A 286 8.68 26.87 1.72
CA ARG A 286 8.79 28.34 1.64
C ARG A 286 7.38 28.93 1.68
N ARG A 287 7.20 30.10 2.31
CA ARG A 287 5.87 30.71 2.58
C ARG A 287 4.93 30.69 1.35
N LYS A 288 5.47 30.92 0.14
CA LYS A 288 4.74 30.86 -1.14
C LYS A 288 4.17 29.47 -1.52
N HIS A 289 4.74 28.39 -1.01
CA HIS A 289 4.30 27.02 -1.26
C HIS A 289 3.32 26.51 -0.20
N ARG A 290 3.15 27.20 0.94
CA ARG A 290 2.22 26.80 2.01
C ARG A 290 0.75 26.98 1.63
N ALA A 291 0.44 28.00 0.83
CA ALA A 291 -0.94 28.30 0.45
C ALA A 291 -1.57 27.13 -0.31
N GLY A 292 -2.61 26.52 0.25
CA GLY A 292 -3.32 25.39 -0.34
C GLY A 292 -2.66 24.02 -0.18
N LEU A 293 -1.56 23.91 0.59
CA LEU A 293 -1.05 22.60 1.00
C LEU A 293 -1.97 22.00 2.05
N TRP A 294 -2.25 20.71 1.89
CA TRP A 294 -2.98 19.90 2.85
C TRP A 294 -2.55 18.45 2.71
N MET A 295 -2.72 17.66 3.76
CA MET A 295 -2.43 16.24 3.81
C MET A 295 -3.60 15.48 4.40
N HIS A 296 -3.50 14.16 4.36
CA HIS A 296 -4.36 13.23 5.06
C HIS A 296 -3.68 12.83 6.36
N ARG A 297 -4.35 12.90 7.51
CA ARG A 297 -3.87 12.35 8.78
C ARG A 297 -4.81 11.25 9.25
N LEU A 298 -4.27 10.09 9.59
CA LEU A 298 -5.06 8.95 10.04
C LEU A 298 -5.64 9.21 11.44
N CYS A 299 -6.92 8.91 11.61
CA CYS A 299 -7.60 8.97 12.90
C CYS A 299 -7.76 7.54 13.45
N LEU A 300 -6.85 7.13 14.35
CA LEU A 300 -6.86 5.87 15.08
C LEU A 300 -7.19 6.07 16.56
#